data_AF-A0A7G5XF93-F1
#
_entry.id   AF-A0A7G5XF93-F1
#
_cell.length_a   1.000
_cell.length_b   1.000
_cell.length_c   1.000
_cell.angle_alpha   90.00
_cell.angle_beta   90.00
_cell.angle_gamma   90.00
#
_symmetry.space_group_name_H-M   'P 1'
#
loop_
_entity.id
_entity.type
_entity.pdbx_description
1 polymer ?
#
loop_
_entity_poly.entity_id
_entity_poly.type
_entity_poly.pdbx_seq_one_letter_code
_entity_poly.pdbx_strand_id
1 'polypeptide(L)'
;MKHFKQTLLAASVLSFSFAACEKYDSLVVANKSNSFEFAAKATNKPEIFKAFGTAADITIGLDQFRAAIGGGLNTAPGAVGGRREVNWDGVPAEFTNNNLFPGNFFAQIDPALPNGRKRGITFLNFSGFRISNNNFADIDPSYADEFATFSPSRTFMPAYSNFTEVQFKVPGTNTTAYVESFGVVFSDIEKGSSTTIELFDDNYESLGVFMAHPQTGKGKFSFLGVRIPGVKIAKVVIKAGEVPLGDKDISAGGMYDVVVMDDFIYDEPKAID
;
A
#
# COMPACT_ATOMS: atom_id res chain seq x y z
N MET A 1 53.65 -5.95 -60.22
CA MET A 1 53.17 -7.34 -60.37
C MET A 1 51.91 -7.54 -59.52
N LYS A 2 50.76 -7.74 -60.18
CA LYS A 2 49.63 -8.66 -59.86
C LYS A 2 48.95 -8.56 -58.48
N HIS A 3 47.62 -8.48 -58.25
CA HIS A 3 46.37 -8.83 -58.98
C HIS A 3 45.19 -7.94 -58.46
N PHE A 4 44.22 -7.43 -59.27
CA PHE A 4 42.88 -7.98 -59.65
C PHE A 4 42.02 -8.46 -58.44
N LYS A 5 40.81 -7.97 -58.09
CA LYS A 5 39.50 -7.81 -58.78
C LYS A 5 38.63 -6.74 -58.05
N GLN A 6 37.86 -5.82 -58.68
CA GLN A 6 36.48 -5.96 -59.23
C GLN A 6 35.45 -6.45 -58.15
N THR A 7 34.34 -5.79 -57.77
CA THR A 7 33.23 -5.22 -58.58
C THR A 7 32.11 -4.59 -57.69
N LEU A 8 31.61 -3.38 -58.08
CA LEU A 8 30.24 -2.77 -58.01
C LEU A 8 29.44 -2.69 -56.68
N LEU A 9 28.51 -1.74 -56.41
CA LEU A 9 27.69 -0.84 -57.25
C LEU A 9 27.21 0.40 -56.44
N ALA A 10 27.04 1.53 -57.12
CA ALA A 10 26.31 2.74 -56.71
C ALA A 10 24.79 2.46 -56.53
N ALA A 11 23.89 3.31 -56.01
CA ALA A 11 23.82 4.77 -56.04
C ALA A 11 22.83 5.33 -54.98
N SER A 12 22.85 6.66 -54.91
CA SER A 12 22.31 7.60 -53.94
C SER A 12 20.78 7.82 -53.88
N VAL A 13 20.31 8.06 -52.65
CA VAL A 13 19.43 9.13 -52.13
C VAL A 13 18.42 9.79 -53.10
N LEU A 14 17.14 9.80 -52.70
CA LEU A 14 16.31 11.01 -52.73
C LEU A 14 15.20 10.96 -51.67
N SER A 15 15.22 11.94 -50.77
CA SER A 15 14.23 12.23 -49.74
C SER A 15 13.04 13.00 -50.32
N PHE A 16 11.81 12.74 -49.86
CA PHE A 16 10.72 13.71 -49.87
C PHE A 16 9.75 13.45 -48.71
N SER A 17 9.56 14.48 -47.88
CA SER A 17 8.40 14.62 -46.99
C SER A 17 7.45 15.63 -47.62
N PHE A 18 6.14 15.39 -47.58
CA PHE A 18 5.12 16.43 -47.32
C PHE A 18 3.80 15.75 -46.90
N ALA A 19 3.14 16.34 -45.92
CA ALA A 19 1.82 15.99 -45.41
C ALA A 19 0.74 16.83 -46.10
N ALA A 20 -0.46 16.26 -46.33
CA ALA A 20 -1.77 16.91 -46.12
C ALA A 20 -2.95 16.00 -46.51
N CYS A 21 -3.88 15.85 -45.57
CA CYS A 21 -5.35 15.87 -45.66
C CYS A 21 -6.05 15.58 -47.01
N GLU A 22 -6.97 14.60 -47.04
CA GLU A 22 -8.35 14.81 -47.51
C GLU A 22 -9.32 13.68 -47.10
N LYS A 23 -10.59 14.07 -46.96
CA LYS A 23 -11.74 13.35 -46.38
C LYS A 23 -12.47 12.45 -47.38
N TYR A 24 -12.95 11.31 -46.87
CA TYR A 24 -14.22 10.58 -47.15
C TYR A 24 -14.75 10.46 -48.59
N ASP A 25 -14.85 9.21 -49.08
CA ASP A 25 -16.11 8.66 -49.59
C ASP A 25 -16.12 7.11 -49.47
N SER A 26 -17.24 6.47 -49.80
CA SER A 26 -17.96 5.51 -48.95
C SER A 26 -18.05 4.04 -49.45
N LEU A 27 -18.49 3.17 -48.52
CA LEU A 27 -19.22 1.89 -48.67
C LEU A 27 -18.51 0.55 -49.02
N VAL A 28 -18.27 -0.21 -47.94
CA VAL A 28 -18.68 -1.62 -47.64
C VAL A 28 -18.35 -2.73 -48.65
N VAL A 29 -17.42 -3.61 -48.23
CA VAL A 29 -17.54 -5.07 -48.43
C VAL A 29 -17.42 -5.74 -47.07
N ALA A 30 -18.51 -6.34 -46.62
CA ALA A 30 -18.55 -7.14 -45.40
C ALA A 30 -17.79 -8.46 -45.62
N ASN A 31 -16.57 -8.57 -45.10
CA ASN A 31 -15.93 -9.86 -44.89
C ASN A 31 -16.10 -10.26 -43.43
N LYS A 32 -17.00 -11.21 -43.23
CA LYS A 32 -17.28 -11.88 -41.97
C LYS A 32 -16.09 -12.77 -41.60
N SER A 33 -14.99 -12.18 -41.16
CA SER A 33 -13.93 -12.92 -40.46
C SER A 33 -14.37 -13.06 -39.01
N ASN A 34 -14.53 -14.30 -38.54
CA ASN A 34 -14.66 -14.60 -37.12
C ASN A 34 -13.40 -14.10 -36.41
N SER A 35 -13.43 -12.85 -35.93
CA SER A 35 -12.50 -12.39 -34.92
C SER A 35 -12.88 -13.11 -33.64
N PHE A 36 -12.06 -14.09 -33.25
CA PHE A 36 -11.91 -14.41 -31.84
C PHE A 36 -11.37 -13.14 -31.19
N GLU A 37 -12.26 -12.22 -30.81
CA GLU A 37 -11.94 -11.22 -29.82
C GLU A 37 -11.63 -12.00 -28.55
N PHE A 38 -10.34 -12.25 -28.30
CA PHE A 38 -9.89 -12.31 -26.93
C PHE A 38 -10.27 -10.94 -26.34
N ALA A 39 -11.45 -10.87 -25.72
CA ALA A 39 -11.74 -9.80 -24.80
C ALA A 39 -10.61 -9.83 -23.79
N ALA A 40 -9.64 -8.93 -23.94
CA ALA A 40 -8.65 -8.70 -22.90
C ALA A 40 -9.47 -8.43 -21.64
N LYS A 41 -9.38 -9.33 -20.65
CA LYS A 41 -9.92 -9.08 -19.31
C LYS A 41 -9.41 -7.70 -18.95
N ALA A 42 -10.30 -6.73 -18.74
CA ALA A 42 -9.88 -5.41 -18.30
C ALA A 42 -9.11 -5.62 -17.01
N THR A 43 -7.78 -5.52 -17.07
CA THR A 43 -6.94 -5.52 -15.88
C THR A 43 -7.18 -4.15 -15.26
N ASN A 44 -8.06 -4.09 -14.27
CA ASN A 44 -8.31 -2.86 -13.53
C ASN A 44 -6.95 -2.35 -13.04
N LYS A 45 -6.55 -1.17 -13.51
CA LYS A 45 -5.22 -0.64 -13.25
C LYS A 45 -5.15 -0.15 -11.80
N PRO A 46 -4.04 -0.39 -11.09
CA PRO A 46 -3.85 0.20 -9.77
C PRO A 46 -3.86 1.73 -9.83
N GLU A 47 -4.70 2.35 -9.02
CA GLU A 47 -4.69 3.77 -8.69
C GLU A 47 -3.80 3.95 -7.45
N ILE A 48 -2.76 4.78 -7.57
CA ILE A 48 -1.76 4.98 -6.52
C ILE A 48 -1.88 6.39 -5.96
N PHE A 49 -2.03 6.49 -4.64
CA PHE A 49 -2.14 7.72 -3.89
C PHE A 49 -0.88 7.89 -3.05
N LYS A 50 -0.19 9.01 -3.22
CA LYS A 50 1.03 9.33 -2.48
C LYS A 50 0.96 10.75 -1.96
N ALA A 51 1.35 10.94 -0.71
CA ALA A 51 1.65 12.24 -0.15
C ALA A 51 2.80 12.08 0.84
N PHE A 52 3.56 13.15 1.05
CA PHE A 52 4.75 13.10 1.90
C PHE A 52 5.08 14.50 2.43
N GLY A 53 5.78 14.57 3.56
CA GLY A 53 6.19 15.81 4.19
C GLY A 53 5.65 15.95 5.60
N THR A 54 4.98 17.07 5.89
CA THR A 54 4.36 17.34 7.20
C THR A 54 3.02 16.61 7.34
N ALA A 55 2.48 16.56 8.57
CA ALA A 55 1.13 16.03 8.82
C ALA A 55 0.05 16.73 7.96
N ALA A 56 0.19 18.04 7.71
CA ALA A 56 -0.72 18.79 6.85
C ALA A 56 -0.61 18.36 5.38
N ASP A 57 0.61 18.15 4.88
CA ASP A 57 0.86 17.72 3.50
C ASP A 57 0.27 16.33 3.25
N ILE A 58 0.46 15.40 4.18
CA ILE A 58 -0.09 14.05 4.03
C ILE A 58 -1.60 13.99 4.22
N THR A 59 -2.20 14.88 5.03
CA THR A 59 -3.66 14.95 5.21
C THR A 59 -4.37 15.19 3.89
N ILE A 60 -3.82 16.02 3.00
CA ILE A 60 -4.40 16.30 1.68
C ILE A 60 -4.48 15.02 0.83
N GLY A 61 -3.38 14.25 0.75
CA GLY A 61 -3.35 13.00 0.00
C GLY A 61 -4.19 11.90 0.64
N LEU A 62 -4.22 11.84 1.97
CA LEU A 62 -5.06 10.93 2.71
C LEU A 62 -6.55 11.21 2.46
N ASP A 63 -6.96 12.47 2.42
CA ASP A 63 -8.35 12.84 2.13
C ASP A 63 -8.75 12.53 0.69
N GLN A 64 -7.83 12.65 -0.27
CA GLN A 64 -8.04 12.17 -1.65
C GLN A 64 -8.27 10.65 -1.69
N PHE A 65 -7.46 9.88 -0.96
CA PHE A 65 -7.62 8.44 -0.85
C PHE A 65 -8.95 8.09 -0.19
N ARG A 66 -9.26 8.69 0.97
CA ARG A 66 -10.53 8.51 1.70
C ARG A 66 -11.73 8.74 0.77
N ALA A 67 -11.72 9.82 -0.02
CA ALA A 67 -12.77 10.11 -0.97
C ALA A 67 -12.90 9.03 -2.07
N ALA A 68 -11.77 8.53 -2.59
CA ALA A 68 -11.76 7.51 -3.64
C ALA A 68 -12.26 6.13 -3.18
N ILE A 69 -12.14 5.81 -1.89
CA ILE A 69 -12.47 4.47 -1.33
C ILE A 69 -13.84 4.41 -0.62
N GLY A 70 -14.70 5.40 -0.84
CA GLY A 70 -16.07 5.43 -0.32
C GLY A 70 -16.35 6.51 0.73
N GLY A 71 -15.36 7.30 1.11
CA GLY A 71 -15.53 8.53 1.90
C GLY A 71 -15.81 8.30 3.38
N GLY A 72 -17.02 7.84 3.73
CA GLY A 72 -17.51 7.77 5.11
C GLY A 72 -16.78 6.76 5.99
N LEU A 73 -16.44 7.15 7.22
CA LEU A 73 -15.84 6.26 8.22
C LEU A 73 -16.91 5.36 8.86
N ASN A 74 -16.76 4.05 8.69
CA ASN A 74 -17.59 3.04 9.34
C ASN A 74 -17.09 2.74 10.74
N THR A 75 -17.84 3.17 11.75
CA THR A 75 -17.48 2.95 13.16
C THR A 75 -18.11 1.70 13.76
N ALA A 76 -19.07 1.06 13.08
CA ALA A 76 -19.79 -0.14 13.51
C ALA A 76 -19.84 -1.22 12.40
N PRO A 77 -20.10 -2.49 12.72
CA PRO A 77 -20.36 -3.56 11.75
C PRO A 77 -21.60 -3.31 10.87
N GLY A 78 -21.70 -4.06 9.76
CA GLY A 78 -22.90 -4.09 8.91
C GLY A 78 -22.97 -3.02 7.82
N ALA A 79 -21.89 -2.30 7.57
CA ALA A 79 -21.81 -1.37 6.45
C ALA A 79 -21.67 -2.15 5.12
N VAL A 80 -22.18 -1.56 4.03
CA VAL A 80 -22.15 -2.14 2.67
C VAL A 80 -21.22 -1.37 1.71
N GLY A 81 -20.58 -0.32 2.22
CA GLY A 81 -19.66 0.57 1.52
C GLY A 81 -19.05 1.56 2.52
N GLY A 82 -18.27 2.53 2.04
CA GLY A 82 -17.46 3.40 2.90
C GLY A 82 -16.12 2.74 3.24
N ARG A 83 -15.49 3.22 4.31
CA ARG A 83 -14.13 2.84 4.69
C ARG A 83 -13.97 2.62 6.19
N ARG A 84 -12.87 2.00 6.57
CA ARG A 84 -12.44 1.81 7.96
C ARG A 84 -11.03 2.31 8.16
N GLU A 85 -10.77 2.74 9.40
CA GLU A 85 -9.46 3.21 9.83
C GLU A 85 -9.09 2.58 11.17
N VAL A 86 -7.79 2.32 11.34
CA VAL A 86 -7.18 1.88 12.59
C VAL A 86 -6.09 2.89 12.93
N ASN A 87 -6.34 3.67 13.97
CA ASN A 87 -5.47 4.71 14.50
C ASN A 87 -4.82 4.35 15.84
N TRP A 88 -4.96 3.08 16.27
CA TRP A 88 -4.22 2.49 17.41
C TRP A 88 -4.46 3.07 18.80
N ASP A 89 -5.12 4.22 18.94
CA ASP A 89 -5.34 4.92 20.20
C ASP A 89 -6.29 4.21 21.16
N GLY A 90 -7.21 3.41 20.61
CA GLY A 90 -8.09 2.53 21.39
C GLY A 90 -7.39 1.33 22.04
N VAL A 91 -6.09 1.17 21.73
CA VAL A 91 -5.02 0.48 22.46
C VAL A 91 -5.08 0.42 23.99
N PRO A 92 -5.46 -0.65 24.71
CA PRO A 92 -5.28 -0.66 26.17
C PRO A 92 -3.81 -0.70 26.59
N ALA A 93 -3.52 -0.20 27.79
CA ALA A 93 -2.16 -0.13 28.32
C ALA A 93 -1.48 -1.51 28.43
N GLU A 94 -2.24 -2.57 28.70
CA GLU A 94 -1.72 -3.94 28.79
C GLU A 94 -1.15 -4.48 27.47
N PHE A 95 -1.45 -3.85 26.33
CA PHE A 95 -0.88 -4.18 25.02
C PHE A 95 0.00 -3.05 24.45
N THR A 96 0.36 -2.07 25.28
CA THR A 96 1.18 -0.92 24.89
C THR A 96 2.58 -1.10 25.44
N ASN A 97 3.59 -0.74 24.65
CA ASN A 97 5.00 -0.87 24.94
C ASN A 97 5.41 -2.30 25.36
N ASN A 98 4.77 -3.31 24.77
CA ASN A 98 5.13 -4.71 24.94
C ASN A 98 4.81 -5.50 23.67
N ASN A 99 5.13 -6.79 23.68
CA ASN A 99 5.03 -7.69 22.54
C ASN A 99 3.82 -8.65 22.65
N LEU A 100 2.78 -8.26 23.41
CA LEU A 100 1.61 -9.08 23.73
C LEU A 100 0.37 -8.73 22.89
N PHE A 101 0.47 -7.80 21.93
CA PHE A 101 -0.69 -7.37 21.14
C PHE A 101 -1.27 -8.55 20.34
N PRO A 102 -2.58 -8.85 20.48
CA PRO A 102 -3.17 -9.99 19.78
C PRO A 102 -3.47 -9.63 18.32
N GLY A 103 -3.02 -10.46 17.38
CA GLY A 103 -3.21 -10.20 15.94
C GLY A 103 -4.67 -10.12 15.47
N ASN A 104 -5.65 -10.57 16.27
CA ASN A 104 -7.07 -10.45 15.97
C ASN A 104 -7.78 -9.35 16.78
N PHE A 105 -7.06 -8.45 17.45
CA PHE A 105 -7.62 -7.40 18.30
C PHE A 105 -8.74 -6.59 17.64
N PHE A 106 -8.60 -6.33 16.33
CA PHE A 106 -9.51 -5.55 15.51
C PHE A 106 -10.48 -6.40 14.66
N ALA A 107 -10.50 -7.72 14.86
CA ALA A 107 -11.39 -8.66 14.18
C ALA A 107 -12.17 -9.54 15.17
N GLN A 108 -12.64 -8.93 16.25
CA GLN A 108 -13.44 -9.64 17.26
C GLN A 108 -14.86 -9.89 16.75
N ILE A 109 -15.45 -11.00 17.21
CA ILE A 109 -16.82 -11.42 16.85
C ILE A 109 -17.82 -11.29 17.99
N ASP A 110 -17.34 -11.12 19.22
CA ASP A 110 -18.21 -11.06 20.40
C ASP A 110 -19.10 -9.80 20.34
N PRO A 111 -20.44 -9.94 20.31
CA PRO A 111 -21.34 -8.79 20.29
C PRO A 111 -21.16 -7.88 21.51
N ALA A 112 -20.71 -8.40 22.66
CA ALA A 112 -20.46 -7.62 23.88
C ALA A 112 -19.23 -6.71 23.81
N LEU A 113 -18.27 -7.00 22.92
CA LEU A 113 -17.09 -6.15 22.76
C LEU A 113 -17.41 -4.85 22.00
N PRO A 114 -16.73 -3.72 22.31
CA PRO A 114 -16.94 -2.45 21.63
C PRO A 114 -16.74 -2.56 20.11
N ASN A 115 -17.47 -1.74 19.34
CA ASN A 115 -17.36 -1.72 17.88
C ASN A 115 -15.94 -1.38 17.37
N GLY A 116 -15.12 -0.69 18.18
CA GLY A 116 -13.70 -0.47 17.88
C GLY A 116 -12.90 -1.77 17.72
N ARG A 117 -13.35 -2.90 18.28
CA ARG A 117 -12.73 -4.23 18.12
C ARG A 117 -13.22 -4.99 16.88
N LYS A 118 -14.15 -4.41 16.13
CA LYS A 118 -14.86 -5.02 14.99
C LYS A 118 -14.58 -4.20 13.73
N ARG A 119 -13.30 -4.05 13.37
CA ARG A 119 -12.84 -3.33 12.17
C ARG A 119 -12.58 -4.27 10.99
N GLY A 120 -12.43 -5.58 11.24
CA GLY A 120 -12.30 -6.57 10.18
C GLY A 120 -10.88 -6.69 9.63
N ILE A 121 -9.87 -6.37 10.44
CA ILE A 121 -8.46 -6.49 10.08
C ILE A 121 -7.74 -7.40 11.07
N THR A 122 -6.91 -8.28 10.54
CA THR A 122 -6.11 -9.28 11.27
C THR A 122 -4.65 -9.19 10.86
N PHE A 123 -3.76 -9.44 11.82
CA PHE A 123 -2.31 -9.39 11.64
C PHE A 123 -1.74 -10.79 11.77
N LEU A 124 -0.96 -11.22 10.78
CA LEU A 124 -0.29 -12.52 10.75
C LEU A 124 1.19 -12.38 11.16
N ASN A 125 1.86 -13.50 11.41
CA ASN A 125 3.27 -13.56 11.82
C ASN A 125 3.57 -12.67 13.03
N PHE A 126 2.67 -12.74 14.02
CA PHE A 126 2.48 -11.82 15.15
C PHE A 126 3.57 -11.86 16.24
N SER A 127 4.73 -12.47 16.03
CA SER A 127 5.77 -12.44 17.05
C SER A 127 6.31 -11.02 17.19
N GLY A 128 5.89 -10.32 18.24
CA GLY A 128 6.41 -9.00 18.56
C GLY A 128 5.66 -7.81 17.98
N PHE A 129 4.39 -7.92 17.56
CA PHE A 129 3.66 -6.72 17.12
C PHE A 129 3.54 -5.71 18.27
N ARG A 130 4.17 -4.55 18.12
CA ARG A 130 4.40 -3.63 19.24
C ARG A 130 3.74 -2.29 18.97
N ILE A 131 2.78 -1.95 19.82
CA ILE A 131 2.15 -0.61 19.84
C ILE A 131 2.94 0.25 20.80
N SER A 132 3.31 1.45 20.37
CA SER A 132 4.19 2.34 21.11
C SER A 132 3.51 3.67 21.39
N ASN A 133 3.63 4.16 22.62
CA ASN A 133 3.31 5.55 22.97
C ASN A 133 4.53 6.32 23.48
N ASN A 134 5.72 5.76 23.30
CA ASN A 134 7.01 6.29 23.76
C ASN A 134 8.06 6.27 22.64
N ASN A 135 7.62 6.29 21.37
CA ASN A 135 8.48 6.15 20.20
C ASN A 135 9.46 4.96 20.27
N PHE A 136 9.08 3.88 20.96
CA PHE A 136 9.89 2.67 21.09
C PHE A 136 11.19 2.90 21.87
N ALA A 137 11.27 3.97 22.66
CA ALA A 137 12.47 4.33 23.44
C ALA A 137 12.87 3.27 24.49
N ASP A 138 11.97 2.35 24.83
CA ASP A 138 12.28 1.23 25.71
C ASP A 138 12.93 0.03 24.98
N ILE A 139 12.96 0.06 23.64
CA ILE A 139 13.75 -0.86 22.81
C ILE A 139 15.13 -0.24 22.53
N ASP A 140 15.15 0.98 22.00
CA ASP A 140 16.38 1.76 21.80
C ASP A 140 16.13 3.22 22.23
N PRO A 141 16.83 3.74 23.25
CA PRO A 141 16.65 5.12 23.72
C PRO A 141 16.88 6.20 22.65
N SER A 142 17.63 5.90 21.58
CA SER A 142 17.85 6.83 20.47
C SER A 142 16.59 7.12 19.65
N TYR A 143 15.56 6.27 19.74
CA TYR A 143 14.29 6.47 19.03
C TYR A 143 13.38 7.54 19.64
N ALA A 144 13.66 8.01 20.86
CA ALA A 144 12.76 8.91 21.59
C ALA A 144 12.30 10.13 20.77
N ASP A 145 13.19 10.67 19.93
CA ASP A 145 12.95 11.82 19.06
C ASP A 145 13.08 11.48 17.56
N GLU A 146 13.06 10.19 17.19
CA GLU A 146 13.22 9.74 15.81
C GLU A 146 11.89 9.79 15.05
N PHE A 147 10.85 9.19 15.63
CA PHE A 147 9.56 9.06 14.99
C PHE A 147 8.57 10.15 15.38
N ALA A 148 7.58 10.38 14.51
CA ALA A 148 6.43 11.21 14.82
C ALA A 148 5.14 10.38 14.69
N THR A 149 4.12 10.74 15.48
CA THR A 149 2.77 10.19 15.37
C THR A 149 1.95 11.07 14.42
N PHE A 150 1.35 10.47 13.39
CA PHE A 150 0.42 11.19 12.51
C PHE A 150 -0.94 11.34 13.20
N SER A 151 -1.46 10.25 13.77
CA SER A 151 -2.57 10.28 14.70
C SER A 151 -2.02 10.21 16.14
N PRO A 152 -2.25 11.24 16.97
CA PRO A 152 -1.80 11.19 18.37
C PRO A 152 -2.58 10.07 19.08
N SER A 153 -1.94 9.12 19.74
CA SER A 153 -0.61 9.18 20.38
C SER A 153 0.28 7.97 20.10
N ARG A 154 -0.04 7.15 19.09
CA ARG A 154 0.56 5.81 18.98
C ARG A 154 0.96 5.42 17.58
N THR A 155 2.19 4.95 17.46
CA THR A 155 2.69 4.25 16.27
C THR A 155 2.82 2.76 16.57
N PHE A 156 3.06 1.97 15.53
CA PHE A 156 3.27 0.54 15.68
C PHE A 156 4.28 -0.01 14.67
N MET A 157 4.89 -1.14 15.05
CA MET A 157 5.85 -1.88 14.22
C MET A 157 5.99 -3.31 14.78
N PRO A 158 6.20 -4.35 13.96
CA PRO A 158 6.65 -5.64 14.46
C PRO A 158 8.07 -5.52 15.05
N ALA A 159 8.27 -6.05 16.25
CA ALA A 159 9.51 -5.89 17.01
C ALA A 159 10.67 -6.72 16.44
N TYR A 160 10.38 -7.82 15.76
CA TYR A 160 11.40 -8.78 15.30
C TYR A 160 11.40 -8.98 13.78
N SER A 161 10.62 -8.18 13.05
CA SER A 161 10.58 -8.18 11.59
C SER A 161 10.27 -6.78 11.08
N ASN A 162 10.74 -6.44 9.89
CA ASN A 162 10.25 -5.27 9.16
C ASN A 162 9.05 -5.58 8.27
N PHE A 163 8.52 -6.80 8.33
CA PHE A 163 7.34 -7.20 7.57
C PHE A 163 6.10 -7.28 8.46
N THR A 164 5.02 -6.63 8.02
CA THR A 164 3.66 -6.78 8.56
C THR A 164 2.78 -7.46 7.54
N GLU A 165 2.07 -8.50 7.94
CA GLU A 165 1.11 -9.19 7.09
C GLU A 165 -0.31 -8.96 7.60
N VAL A 166 -1.20 -8.56 6.70
CA VAL A 166 -2.59 -8.24 7.00
C VAL A 166 -3.54 -9.11 6.18
N GLN A 167 -4.62 -9.56 6.83
CA GLN A 167 -5.78 -10.17 6.20
C GLN A 167 -7.07 -9.56 6.74
N PHE A 168 -8.18 -9.79 6.03
CA PHE A 168 -9.47 -9.16 6.36
C PHE A 168 -10.55 -10.16 6.75
N LYS A 169 -11.47 -9.68 7.59
CA LYS A 169 -12.70 -10.35 7.99
C LYS A 169 -13.88 -9.42 7.78
N VAL A 170 -15.06 -9.95 7.45
CA VAL A 170 -16.28 -9.14 7.45
C VAL A 170 -16.46 -8.64 8.90
N PRO A 171 -16.54 -7.32 9.12
CA PRO A 171 -16.48 -6.74 10.46
C PRO A 171 -17.50 -7.36 11.42
N GLY A 172 -17.03 -7.82 12.59
CA GLY A 172 -17.86 -8.46 13.60
C GLY A 172 -18.19 -9.94 13.34
N THR A 173 -17.55 -10.58 12.35
CA THR A 173 -17.79 -11.98 12.00
C THR A 173 -16.48 -12.75 11.77
N ASN A 174 -16.56 -14.08 11.62
CA ASN A 174 -15.42 -14.92 11.23
C ASN A 174 -15.27 -15.08 9.72
N THR A 175 -16.17 -14.51 8.92
CA THR A 175 -16.18 -14.63 7.46
C THR A 175 -14.95 -13.95 6.87
N THR A 176 -14.16 -14.71 6.09
CA THR A 176 -13.01 -14.14 5.36
C THR A 176 -13.47 -13.09 4.39
N ALA A 177 -12.72 -11.98 4.32
CA ALA A 177 -13.05 -10.84 3.50
C ALA A 177 -11.90 -10.41 2.60
N TYR A 178 -12.25 -9.58 1.63
CA TYR A 178 -11.33 -8.80 0.81
C TYR A 178 -11.68 -7.31 0.92
N VAL A 179 -10.74 -6.48 0.50
CA VAL A 179 -10.91 -5.04 0.26
C VAL A 179 -10.51 -4.74 -1.19
N GLU A 180 -10.87 -3.58 -1.74
CA GLU A 180 -10.41 -3.13 -3.07
C GLU A 180 -9.31 -2.06 -2.95
N SER A 181 -8.99 -1.64 -1.73
CA SER A 181 -8.02 -0.60 -1.43
C SER A 181 -7.40 -0.75 -0.04
N PHE A 182 -6.13 -0.37 0.06
CA PHE A 182 -5.40 -0.34 1.32
C PHE A 182 -4.39 0.80 1.32
N GLY A 183 -4.26 1.48 2.45
CA GLY A 183 -3.33 2.57 2.65
C GLY A 183 -2.73 2.60 4.05
N VAL A 184 -1.52 3.13 4.13
CA VAL A 184 -0.68 3.20 5.34
C VAL A 184 -0.02 4.57 5.42
N VAL A 185 0.04 5.13 6.61
CA VAL A 185 0.95 6.22 6.94
C VAL A 185 2.25 5.63 7.51
N PHE A 186 3.38 6.12 7.03
CA PHE A 186 4.69 5.77 7.55
C PHE A 186 5.31 7.02 8.17
N SER A 187 6.08 6.82 9.24
CA SER A 187 6.98 7.82 9.79
C SER A 187 8.41 7.36 9.54
N ASP A 188 9.26 8.29 9.11
CA ASP A 188 10.70 8.10 9.01
C ASP A 188 11.06 7.09 7.90
N ILE A 189 10.84 7.49 6.62
CA ILE A 189 11.36 6.74 5.47
C ILE A 189 12.52 7.52 4.87
N GLU A 190 13.75 7.14 5.17
CA GLU A 190 14.92 7.90 4.77
C GLU A 190 15.51 7.35 3.47
N LYS A 191 15.35 6.05 3.21
CA LYS A 191 15.96 5.36 2.07
C LYS A 191 14.98 5.00 0.97
N GLY A 192 15.41 5.22 -0.27
CA GLY A 192 14.64 4.80 -1.44
C GLY A 192 14.49 3.28 -1.51
N SER A 193 13.27 2.82 -1.80
CA SER A 193 12.93 1.39 -1.96
C SER A 193 13.02 0.52 -0.69
N SER A 194 13.22 1.12 0.50
CA SER A 194 13.20 0.38 1.77
C SER A 194 11.78 -0.06 2.15
N THR A 195 10.80 0.81 1.88
CA THR A 195 9.40 0.66 2.33
C THR A 195 8.43 0.40 1.18
N THR A 196 7.64 -0.66 1.30
CA THR A 196 6.70 -1.12 0.26
C THR A 196 5.40 -1.68 0.82
N ILE A 197 4.34 -1.63 0.02
CA ILE A 197 3.13 -2.42 0.17
C ILE A 197 3.06 -3.39 -1.01
N GLU A 198 2.91 -4.68 -0.75
CA GLU A 198 2.55 -5.69 -1.74
C GLU A 198 1.12 -6.18 -1.48
N LEU A 199 0.34 -6.22 -2.54
CA LEU A 199 -1.05 -6.64 -2.51
C LEU A 199 -1.20 -8.03 -3.11
N PHE A 200 -2.07 -8.85 -2.54
CA PHE A 200 -2.32 -10.21 -3.01
C PHE A 200 -3.82 -10.46 -3.16
N ASP A 201 -4.17 -11.20 -4.21
CA ASP A 201 -5.54 -11.62 -4.46
C ASP A 201 -6.00 -12.76 -3.51
N ASP A 202 -7.22 -13.26 -3.72
CA ASP A 202 -7.80 -14.35 -2.95
C ASP A 202 -7.18 -15.73 -3.23
N ASN A 203 -6.30 -15.84 -4.23
CA ASN A 203 -5.43 -17.01 -4.47
C ASN A 203 -4.01 -16.81 -3.92
N TYR A 204 -3.73 -15.69 -3.26
CA TYR A 204 -2.40 -15.26 -2.82
C TYR A 204 -1.41 -15.05 -3.96
N GLU A 205 -1.90 -14.68 -5.15
CA GLU A 205 -1.06 -14.19 -6.25
C GLU A 205 -0.81 -12.70 -6.10
N SER A 206 0.43 -12.26 -6.35
CA SER A 206 0.81 -10.85 -6.22
C SER A 206 0.10 -9.99 -7.28
N LEU A 207 -0.59 -8.96 -6.81
CA LEU A 207 -1.22 -7.91 -7.61
C LEU A 207 -0.28 -6.73 -7.88
N GLY A 208 0.92 -6.75 -7.27
CA GLY A 208 1.96 -5.76 -7.46
C GLY A 208 2.59 -5.29 -6.15
N VAL A 209 3.80 -4.76 -6.30
CA VAL A 209 4.59 -4.13 -5.22
C VAL A 209 4.61 -2.62 -5.47
N PHE A 210 4.24 -1.86 -4.45
CA PHE A 210 4.10 -0.42 -4.50
C PHE A 210 5.05 0.22 -3.48
N MET A 211 5.89 1.15 -3.94
CA MET A 211 6.90 1.80 -3.10
C MET A 211 6.37 3.09 -2.50
N ALA A 212 6.61 3.30 -1.20
CA ALA A 212 6.38 4.59 -0.56
C ALA A 212 7.47 5.59 -1.01
N HIS A 213 7.18 6.88 -0.89
CA HIS A 213 8.17 7.92 -1.22
C HIS A 213 9.07 8.17 -0.01
N PRO A 214 10.40 8.22 -0.13
CA PRO A 214 11.27 8.59 0.99
C PRO A 214 11.19 10.08 1.28
N GLN A 215 11.37 10.47 2.53
CA GLN A 215 11.52 11.84 3.01
C GLN A 215 12.73 11.93 3.93
N THR A 216 13.64 12.85 3.63
CA THR A 216 14.79 13.05 4.49
C THR A 216 14.40 13.81 5.75
N GLY A 217 14.68 13.20 6.89
CA GLY A 217 14.70 13.86 8.19
C GLY A 217 13.68 13.27 9.14
N LYS A 218 14.05 13.32 10.43
CA LYS A 218 13.29 12.82 11.57
C LYS A 218 11.80 13.06 11.50
N GLY A 219 11.03 11.99 11.63
CA GLY A 219 9.60 12.03 11.88
C GLY A 219 8.81 12.68 10.75
N LYS A 220 9.35 12.67 9.52
CA LYS A 220 8.58 13.05 8.33
C LYS A 220 7.67 11.92 7.93
N PHE A 221 6.50 12.30 7.41
CA PHE A 221 5.48 11.32 7.04
C PHE A 221 5.50 11.02 5.57
N SER A 222 5.12 9.79 5.25
CA SER A 222 4.83 9.33 3.90
C SER A 222 3.55 8.50 3.91
N PHE A 223 2.58 8.87 3.10
CA PHE A 223 1.37 8.11 2.87
C PHE A 223 1.48 7.35 1.55
N LEU A 224 1.12 6.06 1.58
CA LEU A 224 0.93 5.24 0.39
C LEU A 224 -0.44 4.56 0.47
N GLY A 225 -1.33 4.90 -0.47
CA GLY A 225 -2.59 4.22 -0.69
C GLY A 225 -2.63 3.59 -2.07
N VAL A 226 -3.21 2.40 -2.17
CA VAL A 226 -3.41 1.71 -3.45
C VAL A 226 -4.85 1.26 -3.52
N ARG A 227 -5.51 1.52 -4.66
CA ARG A 227 -6.86 1.06 -4.98
C ARG A 227 -6.81 0.31 -6.31
N ILE A 228 -7.39 -0.88 -6.35
CA ILE A 228 -7.53 -1.66 -7.58
C ILE A 228 -9.03 -1.97 -7.75
N PRO A 229 -9.80 -1.08 -8.41
CA PRO A 229 -11.26 -1.20 -8.45
C PRO A 229 -11.70 -2.57 -8.94
N GLY A 230 -12.65 -3.21 -8.28
CA GLY A 230 -13.17 -4.52 -8.69
C GLY A 230 -12.18 -5.70 -8.63
N VAL A 231 -11.01 -5.52 -7.99
CA VAL A 231 -10.08 -6.62 -7.70
C VAL A 231 -10.10 -6.90 -6.20
N LYS A 232 -10.26 -8.18 -5.84
CA LYS A 232 -10.24 -8.63 -4.45
C LYS A 232 -8.80 -8.59 -3.93
N ILE A 233 -8.51 -7.73 -2.95
CA ILE A 233 -7.26 -7.78 -2.17
C ILE A 233 -7.56 -8.54 -0.88
N ALA A 234 -7.07 -9.78 -0.77
CA ALA A 234 -7.30 -10.63 0.40
C ALA A 234 -6.15 -10.58 1.42
N LYS A 235 -4.95 -10.21 0.96
CA LYS A 235 -3.76 -10.09 1.82
C LYS A 235 -2.93 -8.88 1.41
N VAL A 236 -2.33 -8.25 2.42
CA VAL A 236 -1.35 -7.19 2.25
C VAL A 236 -0.06 -7.57 2.99
N VAL A 237 1.08 -7.38 2.34
CA VAL A 237 2.40 -7.48 2.98
C VAL A 237 3.05 -6.11 2.93
N ILE A 238 3.39 -5.58 4.10
CA ILE A 238 4.03 -4.27 4.24
C ILE A 238 5.45 -4.53 4.67
N LYS A 239 6.42 -3.97 3.95
CA LYS A 239 7.81 -3.86 4.41
C LYS A 239 8.05 -2.43 4.85
N ALA A 240 8.47 -2.22 6.09
CA ALA A 240 8.77 -0.91 6.66
C ALA A 240 10.26 -0.80 6.97
N GLY A 241 11.00 -0.05 6.15
CA GLY A 241 12.43 0.16 6.34
C GLY A 241 13.28 -1.06 5.96
N GLU A 242 14.54 -1.03 6.37
CA GLU A 242 15.51 -2.08 6.04
C GLU A 242 15.62 -3.16 7.11
N VAL A 243 15.30 -2.83 8.36
CA VAL A 243 15.53 -3.67 9.55
C VAL A 243 14.36 -3.58 10.54
N PRO A 244 14.17 -4.60 11.40
CA PRO A 244 13.23 -4.50 12.53
C PRO A 244 13.68 -3.46 13.56
N LEU A 245 12.86 -3.24 14.58
CA LEU A 245 13.26 -2.46 15.76
C LEU A 245 14.51 -3.04 16.43
N GLY A 246 15.36 -2.18 16.96
CA GLY A 246 16.54 -2.53 17.77
C GLY A 246 17.87 -2.14 17.15
N ASP A 247 17.92 -1.87 15.85
CA ASP A 247 19.05 -1.22 15.20
C ASP A 247 18.91 0.30 15.27
N LYS A 248 20.02 1.01 15.48
CA LYS A 248 20.01 2.47 15.45
C LYS A 248 19.58 2.97 14.07
N ASP A 249 18.65 3.92 14.03
CA ASP A 249 18.18 4.51 12.79
C ASP A 249 19.30 5.36 12.11
N ILE A 250 19.27 5.45 10.77
CA ILE A 250 20.23 6.19 9.97
C ILE A 250 20.28 7.69 10.31
N SER A 251 19.15 8.30 10.60
CA SER A 251 19.01 9.69 11.02
C SER A 251 19.51 9.90 12.48
N ALA A 252 19.58 8.83 13.28
CA ALA A 252 20.27 8.78 14.56
C ALA A 252 21.77 8.39 14.45
N GLY A 253 22.30 8.19 13.24
CA GLY A 253 23.71 7.83 12.99
C GLY A 253 23.97 6.32 12.96
N GLY A 254 22.94 5.51 12.74
CA GLY A 254 23.06 4.09 12.40
C GLY A 254 23.27 3.85 10.90
N MET A 255 23.22 2.57 10.51
CA MET A 255 23.47 2.14 9.12
C MET A 255 22.20 1.88 8.32
N TYR A 256 21.08 1.62 9.00
CA TYR A 256 19.84 1.13 8.42
C TYR A 256 18.69 2.11 8.67
N ASP A 257 17.74 2.11 7.75
CA ASP A 257 16.49 2.88 7.82
C ASP A 257 15.45 2.12 8.66
N VAL A 258 15.05 2.67 9.80
CA VAL A 258 14.02 2.10 10.67
C VAL A 258 12.74 2.89 10.47
N VAL A 259 11.72 2.25 9.93
CA VAL A 259 10.44 2.91 9.62
C VAL A 259 9.37 2.39 10.57
N VAL A 260 8.57 3.29 11.13
CA VAL A 260 7.37 2.91 11.91
C VAL A 260 6.11 3.30 11.15
N MET A 261 5.00 2.65 11.49
CA MET A 261 3.74 2.87 10.82
C MET A 261 2.73 3.57 11.72
N ASP A 262 1.85 4.30 11.05
CA ASP A 262 0.66 4.92 11.59
C ASP A 262 -0.46 4.84 10.54
N ASP A 263 -1.67 5.14 10.98
CA ASP A 263 -2.98 4.83 10.43
C ASP A 263 -3.05 3.86 9.24
N PHE A 264 -3.76 2.76 9.46
CA PHE A 264 -4.24 1.91 8.36
C PHE A 264 -5.62 2.36 7.90
N ILE A 265 -5.80 2.44 6.59
CA ILE A 265 -7.05 2.88 5.93
C ILE A 265 -7.39 1.91 4.81
N TYR A 266 -8.64 1.45 4.75
CA TYR A 266 -9.10 0.50 3.73
C TYR A 266 -10.62 0.65 3.52
N ASP A 267 -11.12 0.29 2.34
CA ASP A 267 -12.57 0.24 2.10
C ASP A 267 -13.24 -0.86 2.94
N GLU A 268 -14.55 -0.79 3.07
CA GLU A 268 -15.33 -1.74 3.87
C GLU A 268 -15.05 -3.20 3.44
N PRO A 269 -14.56 -4.07 4.34
CA PRO A 269 -14.28 -5.46 3.98
C PRO A 269 -15.55 -6.23 3.60
N LYS A 270 -15.51 -6.90 2.44
CA LYS A 270 -16.61 -7.69 1.88
C LYS A 270 -16.24 -9.17 1.87
N ALA A 271 -17.23 -10.05 2.01
CA ALA A 271 -16.99 -11.50 2.01
C ALA A 271 -16.27 -11.96 0.73
N ILE A 272 -15.31 -12.87 0.86
CA ILE A 272 -14.80 -13.63 -0.29
C ILE A 272 -15.88 -14.66 -0.65
N ASP A 273 -16.60 -14.39 -1.73
CA ASP A 273 -17.47 -15.37 -2.39
C ASP A 273 -16.66 -16.54 -2.98
#